data_AF-A0A8J6JES3-F1
#
_entry.id   AF-A0A8J6JES3-F1
#
_cell.length_a   1.000
_cell.length_b   1.000
_cell.length_c   1.000
_cell.angle_alpha   90.00
_cell.angle_beta   90.00
_cell.angle_gamma   90.00
#
_symmetry.space_group_name_H-M   'P 1'
#
loop_
_entity.id
_entity.type
_entity.pdbx_description
1 polymer ?
#
loop_
_entity_poly.entity_id
_entity_poly.type
_entity_poly.pdbx_seq_one_letter_code
_entity_poly.pdbx_strand_id
1 'polypeptide(L)'
;MSFTIREAGPSDLDALLSLYSFLHAEDAPSREAAGSAWAAIQADANHHLLLGVEEGFAASSCALVVVPNLTRAARPYALIENVVTHPDFRGRGLATALLRRAAELARESGCYKVMLLTGRRDDATLNFYRGAGFNSEDKTAFIQWL
;
A
#
# COMPACT_ATOMS: atom_id res chain seq x y z
N MET A 1 -2.18 20.54 10.46
CA MET A 1 -1.94 19.22 11.08
C MET A 1 -0.72 18.62 10.40
N SER A 2 0.22 18.07 11.18
CA SER A 2 1.47 17.50 10.67
C SER A 2 1.40 15.98 10.79
N PHE A 3 1.56 15.28 9.68
CA PHE A 3 1.74 13.84 9.64
C PHE A 3 3.12 13.49 9.09
N THR A 4 3.58 12.28 9.36
CA THR A 4 4.84 11.74 8.81
C THR A 4 4.57 10.44 8.06
N ILE A 5 5.34 10.19 7.00
CA ILE A 5 5.32 8.91 6.29
C ILE A 5 6.61 8.17 6.63
N ARG A 6 6.50 6.91 7.07
CA ARG A 6 7.65 6.06 7.39
C ARG A 6 7.38 4.60 7.04
N GLU A 7 8.44 3.80 6.94
CA GLU A 7 8.29 2.35 6.93
C GLU A 7 7.82 1.84 8.29
N ALA A 8 7.05 0.75 8.26
CA ALA A 8 6.66 0.00 9.43
C ALA A 8 7.88 -0.71 10.02
N GLY A 9 8.06 -0.60 11.33
CA GLY A 9 9.09 -1.27 12.10
C GLY A 9 8.51 -2.44 12.90
N PRO A 10 9.36 -3.22 13.59
CA PRO A 10 8.96 -4.47 14.27
C PRO A 10 7.80 -4.35 15.26
N SER A 11 7.53 -3.16 15.80
CA SER A 11 6.46 -2.88 16.76
C SER A 11 5.11 -2.51 16.13
N ASP A 12 5.02 -2.37 14.81
CA ASP A 12 3.83 -1.82 14.15
C ASP A 12 2.78 -2.86 13.75
N LEU A 13 3.05 -4.16 13.96
CA LEU A 13 2.15 -5.24 13.52
C LEU A 13 0.71 -5.04 14.03
N ASP A 14 0.53 -4.76 15.33
CA ASP A 14 -0.80 -4.61 15.91
C ASP A 14 -1.53 -3.36 15.38
N ALA A 15 -0.79 -2.28 15.10
CA ALA A 15 -1.34 -1.06 14.52
C ALA A 15 -1.79 -1.29 13.07
N LEU A 16 -1.00 -2.04 12.29
CA LEU A 16 -1.36 -2.44 10.92
C LEU A 16 -2.57 -3.36 10.89
N LEU A 17 -2.64 -4.37 11.76
CA LEU A 17 -3.79 -5.26 11.84
C LEU A 17 -5.07 -4.49 12.21
N SER A 18 -4.96 -3.54 13.14
CA SER A 18 -6.05 -2.63 13.48
C SER A 18 -6.51 -1.81 12.26
N LEU A 19 -5.58 -1.23 11.49
CA LEU A 19 -5.91 -0.50 10.26
C LEU A 19 -6.55 -1.41 9.19
N TYR A 20 -6.04 -2.62 8.99
CA TYR A 20 -6.56 -3.55 7.99
C TYR A 20 -7.97 -4.06 8.29
N SER A 21 -8.43 -3.97 9.54
CA SER A 21 -9.85 -4.22 9.87
C SER A 21 -10.81 -3.29 9.12
N PHE A 22 -10.36 -2.10 8.70
CA PHE A 22 -11.14 -1.18 7.87
C PHE A 22 -11.10 -1.49 6.36
N LEU A 23 -10.24 -2.41 5.92
CA LEU A 23 -10.24 -2.97 4.56
C LEU A 23 -11.11 -4.22 4.48
N HIS A 24 -10.83 -5.19 5.37
CA HIS A 24 -11.42 -6.51 5.37
C HIS A 24 -11.80 -6.90 6.80
N ALA A 25 -13.01 -6.54 7.22
CA ALA A 25 -13.49 -6.80 8.59
C ALA A 25 -13.79 -8.29 8.85
N GLU A 26 -14.08 -9.07 7.81
CA GLU A 26 -14.59 -10.45 7.93
C GLU A 26 -13.49 -11.52 7.94
N ASP A 27 -12.28 -11.20 7.44
CA ASP A 27 -11.19 -12.16 7.20
C ASP A 27 -9.92 -11.84 8.02
N ALA A 28 -10.08 -11.49 9.29
CA ALA A 28 -8.93 -11.20 10.16
C ALA A 28 -8.06 -12.47 10.36
N PRO A 29 -6.73 -12.39 10.17
CA PRO A 29 -5.86 -13.53 10.35
C PRO A 29 -5.74 -13.92 11.82
N SER A 30 -5.45 -15.21 12.09
CA SER A 30 -5.02 -15.62 13.42
C SER A 30 -3.69 -14.92 13.78
N ARG A 31 -3.41 -14.75 15.08
CA ARG A 31 -2.17 -14.11 15.55
C ARG A 31 -0.91 -14.82 15.02
N GLU A 32 -0.96 -16.14 14.92
CA GLU A 32 0.14 -16.96 14.40
C GLU A 32 0.35 -16.75 12.90
N ALA A 33 -0.73 -16.75 12.11
CA ALA A 33 -0.67 -16.49 10.67
C ALA A 33 -0.16 -15.08 10.39
N ALA A 34 -0.67 -14.08 11.13
CA ALA A 34 -0.20 -12.69 11.03
C ALA A 34 1.28 -12.57 11.38
N GLY A 35 1.74 -13.22 12.45
CA GLY A 35 3.15 -13.22 12.85
C GLY A 35 4.07 -13.85 11.81
N SER A 36 3.67 -14.97 11.22
CA SER A 36 4.43 -15.63 10.14
C SER A 36 4.53 -14.76 8.90
N ALA A 37 3.41 -14.17 8.45
CA ALA A 37 3.39 -13.27 7.30
C ALA A 37 4.23 -12.00 7.57
N TRP A 38 4.11 -11.42 8.76
CA TRP A 38 4.88 -10.26 9.18
C TRP A 38 6.39 -10.51 9.15
N ALA A 39 6.84 -11.65 9.69
CA ALA A 39 8.25 -12.02 9.66
C ALA A 39 8.79 -12.17 8.24
N ALA A 40 8.01 -12.77 7.33
CA ALA A 40 8.38 -12.89 5.92
C ALA A 40 8.49 -11.52 5.24
N ILE A 41 7.54 -10.61 5.50
CA ILE A 41 7.56 -9.25 4.96
C ILE A 41 8.79 -8.48 5.47
N GLN A 42 9.04 -8.50 6.78
CA GLN A 42 10.19 -7.81 7.38
C GLN A 42 11.55 -8.33 6.88
N ALA A 43 11.61 -9.56 6.37
CA ALA A 43 12.80 -10.16 5.80
C ALA A 43 12.98 -9.89 4.29
N ASP A 44 11.94 -9.39 3.61
CA ASP A 44 11.96 -9.13 2.16
C ASP A 44 12.27 -7.67 1.86
N ALA A 45 13.47 -7.40 1.34
CA ALA A 45 13.91 -6.06 0.96
C ALA A 45 13.07 -5.43 -0.18
N ASN A 46 12.24 -6.21 -0.88
CA ASN A 46 11.35 -5.70 -1.92
C ASN A 46 9.92 -5.42 -1.41
N HIS A 47 9.62 -5.74 -0.15
CA HIS A 47 8.29 -5.57 0.42
C HIS A 47 8.32 -4.44 1.45
N HIS A 48 7.77 -3.29 1.06
CA HIS A 48 7.70 -2.10 1.91
C HIS A 48 6.29 -1.92 2.45
N LEU A 49 6.13 -1.94 3.76
CA LEU A 49 4.90 -1.51 4.42
C LEU A 49 5.07 -0.08 4.90
N LEU A 50 4.29 0.83 4.34
CA LEU A 50 4.35 2.26 4.68
C LEU A 50 3.22 2.63 5.63
N LEU A 51 3.52 3.54 6.55
CA LEU A 51 2.60 4.10 7.53
C LEU A 51 2.55 5.61 7.42
N GLY A 52 1.33 6.14 7.39
CA GLY A 52 1.04 7.55 7.64
C GLY A 52 0.71 7.73 9.12
N VAL A 53 1.58 8.44 9.84
CA VAL A 53 1.46 8.65 11.28
C VAL A 53 1.04 10.09 11.54
N GLU A 54 -0.08 10.27 12.22
CA GLU A 54 -0.59 11.58 12.67
C GLU A 54 -0.79 11.51 14.18
N GLU A 55 -0.23 12.46 14.93
CA GLU A 55 -0.34 12.50 16.40
C GLU A 55 0.14 11.21 17.10
N GLY A 56 1.13 10.52 16.52
CA GLY A 56 1.65 9.25 17.03
C GLY A 56 0.80 8.02 16.69
N PHE A 57 -0.35 8.22 16.04
CA PHE A 57 -1.24 7.15 15.60
C PHE A 57 -0.94 6.75 14.15
N ALA A 58 -0.77 5.45 13.90
CA ALA A 58 -0.73 4.92 12.54
C ALA A 58 -2.12 5.03 11.91
N ALA A 59 -2.35 6.13 11.20
CA ALA A 59 -3.66 6.53 10.69
C ALA A 59 -3.93 6.01 9.27
N SER A 60 -2.89 5.62 8.54
CA SER A 60 -3.00 5.16 7.16
C SER A 60 -1.87 4.20 6.82
N SER A 61 -2.10 3.31 5.86
CA SER A 61 -1.07 2.40 5.35
C SER A 61 -1.24 2.11 3.86
N CYS A 62 -0.14 1.71 3.21
CA CYS A 62 -0.15 0.96 1.97
C CYS A 62 1.04 -0.02 1.93
N ALA A 63 0.89 -1.13 1.21
CA ALA A 63 1.98 -2.03 0.87
C ALA A 63 2.51 -1.69 -0.52
N LEU A 64 3.83 -1.68 -0.70
CA LEU A 64 4.51 -1.62 -1.99
C LEU A 64 5.37 -2.88 -2.14
N VAL A 65 5.17 -3.61 -3.23
CA VAL A 65 5.98 -4.80 -3.56
C VAL A 65 6.72 -4.56 -4.87
N VAL A 66 8.05 -4.58 -4.82
CA VAL A 66 8.91 -4.51 -5.99
C VAL A 66 9.09 -5.92 -6.57
N VAL A 67 8.83 -6.07 -7.86
CA VAL A 67 8.88 -7.36 -8.56
C VAL A 67 10.02 -7.35 -9.57
N PRO A 68 11.05 -8.19 -9.37
CA PRO A 68 12.09 -8.41 -10.37
C PRO A 68 11.49 -8.85 -11.71
N ASN A 69 12.06 -8.39 -12.80
CA ASN A 69 11.49 -8.58 -14.13
C ASN A 69 12.60 -8.66 -15.19
N LEU A 70 12.39 -9.46 -16.24
CA LEU A 70 13.32 -9.60 -17.37
C LEU A 70 12.93 -8.75 -18.57
N THR A 71 11.69 -8.27 -18.63
CA THR A 71 11.23 -7.37 -19.70
C THR A 71 11.74 -5.95 -19.48
N ARG A 72 11.59 -5.08 -20.49
CA ARG A 72 11.93 -3.65 -20.36
C ARG A 72 13.37 -3.41 -19.87
N ALA A 73 14.33 -4.13 -20.46
CA ALA A 73 15.75 -4.11 -20.10
C ALA A 73 16.00 -4.52 -18.62
N ALA A 74 15.35 -5.60 -18.19
CA ALA A 74 15.43 -6.14 -16.84
C ALA A 74 15.06 -5.16 -15.70
N ARG A 75 14.29 -4.10 -16.02
CA ARG A 75 13.82 -3.14 -15.01
C ARG A 75 12.65 -3.73 -14.24
N PRO A 76 12.64 -3.65 -12.89
CA PRO A 76 11.52 -4.14 -12.10
C PRO A 76 10.25 -3.31 -12.34
N TYR A 77 9.13 -3.81 -11.83
CA TYR A 77 7.90 -3.04 -11.67
C TYR A 77 7.41 -3.20 -10.24
N ALA A 78 6.52 -2.33 -9.78
CA ALA A 78 5.95 -2.47 -8.44
C ALA A 78 4.43 -2.59 -8.45
N LEU A 79 3.91 -3.18 -7.38
CA LEU A 79 2.50 -3.26 -7.03
C LEU A 79 2.26 -2.48 -5.75
N ILE A 80 1.19 -1.70 -5.70
CA ILE A 80 0.67 -1.14 -4.45
C ILE A 80 -0.62 -1.87 -4.09
N GLU A 81 -0.67 -2.36 -2.85
CA GLU A 81 -1.80 -3.07 -2.27
C GLU A 81 -2.18 -2.48 -0.92
N ASN A 82 -3.36 -2.87 -0.41
CA ASN A 82 -3.80 -2.59 0.95
C ASN A 82 -3.77 -1.09 1.36
N VAL A 83 -4.14 -0.20 0.43
CA VAL A 83 -4.24 1.24 0.73
C VAL A 83 -5.43 1.50 1.63
N VAL A 84 -5.17 1.95 2.86
CA VAL A 84 -6.19 2.21 3.87
C VAL A 84 -5.90 3.49 4.64
N THR A 85 -6.95 4.22 4.99
CA THR A 85 -6.91 5.32 5.96
C THR A 85 -8.05 5.12 6.96
N HIS A 86 -7.71 5.20 8.25
CA HIS A 86 -8.66 5.18 9.34
C HIS A 86 -9.77 6.21 9.08
N PRO A 87 -11.06 5.88 9.29
CA PRO A 87 -12.19 6.76 8.97
C PRO A 87 -12.03 8.21 9.47
N ASP A 88 -11.65 8.37 10.74
CA ASP A 88 -11.49 9.69 11.38
C ASP A 88 -10.33 10.54 10.84
N PHE A 89 -9.43 9.94 10.06
CA PHE A 89 -8.25 10.56 9.48
C PHE A 89 -8.36 10.75 7.95
N ARG A 90 -9.50 10.40 7.36
CA ARG A 90 -9.75 10.60 5.92
C ARG A 90 -9.85 12.08 5.57
N GLY A 91 -9.56 12.41 4.30
CA GLY A 91 -9.60 13.79 3.80
C GLY A 91 -8.43 14.68 4.25
N ARG A 92 -7.45 14.13 4.98
CA ARG A 92 -6.27 14.87 5.50
C ARG A 92 -5.02 14.76 4.63
N GLY A 93 -5.07 14.02 3.53
CA GLY A 93 -3.96 13.86 2.59
C GLY A 93 -2.97 12.72 2.89
N LEU A 94 -3.18 11.94 3.96
CA LEU A 94 -2.32 10.81 4.36
C LEU A 94 -2.13 9.78 3.23
N ALA A 95 -3.23 9.28 2.65
CA ALA A 95 -3.16 8.28 1.58
C ALA A 95 -2.44 8.82 0.33
N THR A 96 -2.65 10.09 -0.03
CA THR A 96 -1.93 10.73 -1.14
C THR A 96 -0.42 10.80 -0.87
N ALA A 97 -0.03 11.13 0.36
CA ALA A 97 1.38 11.16 0.75
C ALA A 97 2.01 9.76 0.76
N LEU A 98 1.27 8.74 1.20
CA LEU A 98 1.68 7.34 1.12
C LEU A 98 1.93 6.90 -0.32
N LEU A 99 0.96 7.14 -1.23
CA LEU A 99 1.10 6.77 -2.64
C LEU A 99 2.28 7.48 -3.31
N ARG A 100 2.55 8.75 -2.94
CA ARG A 100 3.73 9.47 -3.41
C ARG A 100 5.02 8.83 -2.93
N ARG A 101 5.14 8.52 -1.63
CA ARG A 101 6.32 7.86 -1.07
C ARG A 101 6.53 6.46 -1.67
N ALA A 102 5.45 5.70 -1.87
CA ALA A 102 5.51 4.40 -2.53
C ALA A 102 6.01 4.52 -3.99
N ALA A 103 5.54 5.53 -4.73
CA ALA A 103 6.02 5.78 -6.08
C ALA A 103 7.48 6.26 -6.11
N GLU A 104 7.94 7.03 -5.11
CA GLU A 104 9.35 7.40 -4.95
C GLU A 104 10.23 6.18 -4.69
N LEU A 105 9.88 5.34 -3.71
CA LEU A 105 10.57 4.07 -3.44
C LEU A 105 10.66 3.20 -4.68
N ALA A 106 9.56 3.03 -5.42
CA ALA A 106 9.59 2.26 -6.66
C ALA A 106 10.58 2.84 -7.68
N ARG A 107 10.66 4.18 -7.82
CA ARG A 107 11.65 4.82 -8.70
C ARG A 107 13.08 4.62 -8.19
N GLU A 108 13.32 4.72 -6.89
CA GLU A 108 14.60 4.45 -6.24
C GLU A 108 15.06 3.01 -6.50
N SER A 109 14.13 2.04 -6.51
CA SER A 109 14.37 0.64 -6.89
C SER A 109 14.52 0.41 -8.42
N GLY A 110 14.50 1.46 -9.23
CA GLY A 110 14.66 1.36 -10.69
C GLY A 110 13.42 0.90 -11.45
N CYS A 111 12.25 0.84 -10.78
CA CYS A 111 11.01 0.39 -11.41
C CYS A 111 10.63 1.25 -12.62
N TYR A 112 10.10 0.61 -13.67
CA TYR A 112 9.59 1.33 -14.83
C TYR A 112 8.12 1.72 -14.72
N LYS A 113 7.37 1.09 -13.81
CA LYS A 113 5.97 1.41 -13.50
C LYS A 113 5.60 0.95 -12.09
N VAL A 114 4.51 1.51 -11.59
CA VAL A 114 3.79 1.05 -10.41
C VAL A 114 2.33 0.77 -10.81
N MET A 115 1.76 -0.31 -10.31
CA MET A 115 0.38 -0.70 -10.58
C MET A 115 -0.40 -0.81 -9.27
N LEU A 116 -1.68 -0.49 -9.31
CA LEU A 116 -2.63 -0.71 -8.22
C LEU A 116 -3.95 -1.12 -8.84
N LEU A 117 -4.63 -2.06 -8.20
CA LEU A 117 -5.98 -2.45 -8.56
C LEU A 117 -6.92 -2.08 -7.42
N THR A 118 -8.14 -1.66 -7.75
CA THR A 118 -9.16 -1.40 -6.75
C THR A 118 -10.49 -2.04 -7.17
N GLY A 119 -11.16 -2.70 -6.23
CA GLY A 119 -12.53 -3.18 -6.43
C GLY A 119 -13.58 -2.08 -6.30
N ARG A 120 -13.19 -0.89 -5.82
CA ARG A 120 -14.08 0.26 -5.71
C ARG A 120 -14.43 0.81 -7.10
N ARG A 121 -15.71 1.15 -7.27
CA ARG A 121 -16.24 1.71 -8.51
C ARG A 121 -16.79 3.12 -8.36
N ASP A 122 -16.79 3.66 -7.14
CA ASP A 122 -17.24 5.02 -6.88
C ASP A 122 -16.25 6.05 -7.46
N ASP A 123 -16.79 7.11 -8.05
CA ASP A 123 -16.00 8.15 -8.70
C ASP A 123 -15.03 8.84 -7.74
N ALA A 124 -15.38 8.94 -6.46
CA ALA A 124 -14.51 9.54 -5.46
C ALA A 124 -13.19 8.77 -5.33
N THR A 125 -13.25 7.43 -5.20
CA THR A 125 -12.05 6.58 -5.13
C THR A 125 -11.28 6.57 -6.45
N LEU A 126 -11.98 6.49 -7.59
CA LEU A 126 -11.33 6.50 -8.89
C LEU A 126 -10.61 7.84 -9.17
N ASN A 127 -11.24 8.96 -8.82
CA ASN A 127 -10.65 10.29 -8.94
C ASN A 127 -9.52 10.52 -7.95
N PHE A 128 -9.57 9.90 -6.76
CA PHE A 128 -8.45 9.90 -5.82
C PHE A 128 -7.21 9.24 -6.43
N TYR A 129 -7.32 8.04 -7.01
CA TYR A 129 -6.18 7.39 -7.65
C TYR A 129 -5.70 8.16 -8.90
N ARG A 130 -6.62 8.70 -9.71
CA ARG A 130 -6.25 9.58 -10.83
C ARG A 130 -5.49 10.82 -10.36
N GLY A 131 -5.94 11.47 -9.29
CA GLY A 131 -5.26 12.62 -8.67
C GLY A 131 -3.89 12.27 -8.07
N ALA A 132 -3.66 11.00 -7.72
CA ALA A 132 -2.35 10.48 -7.30
C ALA A 132 -1.42 10.15 -8.49
N GLY A 133 -1.87 10.32 -9.74
CA GLY A 133 -1.07 10.13 -10.94
C GLY A 133 -1.24 8.76 -11.62
N PHE A 134 -2.20 7.95 -11.19
CA PHE A 134 -2.52 6.68 -11.85
C PHE A 134 -3.47 6.92 -13.04
N ASN A 135 -3.28 6.16 -14.12
CA ASN A 135 -4.26 6.08 -15.19
C ASN A 135 -4.95 4.70 -15.15
N SER A 136 -6.20 4.65 -15.60
CA SER A 136 -7.01 3.42 -15.63
C SER A 136 -7.38 3.00 -17.06
N GLU A 137 -6.73 3.59 -18.06
CA GLU A 137 -7.12 3.44 -19.48
C GLU A 137 -6.08 2.64 -20.28
N ASP A 138 -4.81 2.59 -19.84
CA ASP A 138 -3.75 1.89 -20.58
C ASP A 138 -3.84 0.36 -20.49
N LYS A 139 -4.50 -0.17 -19.46
CA LYS A 139 -4.53 -1.61 -19.12
C LYS A 139 -5.89 -2.05 -18.57
N THR A 140 -6.30 -3.24 -18.97
CA THR A 140 -7.44 -3.96 -18.39
C THR A 140 -6.92 -4.97 -17.36
N ALA A 141 -7.50 -4.95 -16.15
CA ALA A 141 -7.23 -5.95 -15.12
C ALA A 141 -8.09 -7.21 -15.33
N PHE A 142 -7.49 -8.38 -15.16
CA PHE A 142 -8.18 -9.68 -15.14
C PHE A 142 -7.86 -10.36 -13.81
N ILE A 143 -8.88 -10.85 -13.11
CA ILE A 143 -8.75 -11.50 -11.80
C ILE A 143 -9.36 -12.90 -11.87
N GLN A 144 -8.59 -13.89 -11.45
CA GLN A 144 -9.04 -15.25 -11.18
C GLN A 144 -8.89 -15.50 -9.68
N TRP A 145 -10.00 -15.74 -8.99
CA TRP A 145 -10.00 -16.15 -7.58
C TRP A 145 -9.64 -17.63 -7.48
N LEU A 146 -8.84 -18.00 -6.47
CA LEU A 146 -8.33 -19.35 -6.21
C LEU A 146 -8.98 -19.96 -4.97
#